data_AF-A0A522N2I1-F1
#
_entry.id   AF-A0A522N2I1-F1
#
_cell.length_a   1.000
_cell.length_b   1.000
_cell.length_c   1.000
_cell.angle_alpha   90.00
_cell.angle_beta   90.00
_cell.angle_gamma   90.00
#
_symmetry.space_group_name_H-M   'P 1'
#
loop_
_entity.id
_entity.type
_entity.pdbx_description
1 polymer ?
#
loop_
_entity_poly.entity_id
_entity_poly.type
_entity_poly.pdbx_seq_one_letter_code
_entity_poly.pdbx_strand_id
1 'polypeptide(L)'
;MTPMGFVVDAIGLGFFALFGGAYGLLYAASELRGERRLGYLAIASYAAQSAVLLAVVTLSALGPIWKVFLIGSGIAYYFIPRVTLRYLKNLHASGEIHS
;
A
#
# COMPACT_ATOMS: atom_id res chain seq x y z
N MET A 1 -18.92 11.46 -17.93
CA MET A 1 -17.54 11.62 -17.44
C MET A 1 -16.80 12.49 -18.43
N THR A 2 -16.07 13.53 -17.99
CA THR A 2 -15.27 14.36 -18.90
C THR A 2 -13.90 13.72 -19.12
N PRO A 3 -13.23 13.95 -20.27
CA PRO A 3 -11.87 13.43 -20.51
C PRO A 3 -10.88 13.83 -19.41
N MET A 4 -10.97 15.07 -18.93
CA MET A 4 -10.14 15.55 -17.82
C MET A 4 -10.43 14.83 -16.50
N GLY A 5 -11.69 14.50 -16.20
CA GLY A 5 -12.04 13.73 -15.00
C GLY A 5 -11.42 12.34 -15.00
N PHE A 6 -11.38 11.68 -16.16
CA PHE A 6 -10.72 10.38 -16.30
C PHE A 6 -9.22 10.45 -16.01
N VAL A 7 -8.53 11.47 -16.52
CA VAL A 7 -7.10 11.68 -16.26
C VAL A 7 -6.84 11.92 -14.76
N VAL A 8 -7.65 12.73 -14.10
CA VAL A 8 -7.53 12.99 -12.66
C VAL A 8 -7.71 11.72 -11.84
N ASP A 9 -8.73 10.91 -12.16
CA ASP A 9 -8.97 9.63 -11.49
C ASP A 9 -7.79 8.67 -11.70
N ALA A 10 -7.26 8.58 -12.94
CA ALA A 10 -6.11 7.74 -13.25
C ALA A 10 -4.84 8.18 -12.48
N ILE A 11 -4.59 9.48 -12.38
CA ILE A 11 -3.47 10.03 -11.59
C ILE A 11 -3.64 9.69 -10.11
N GLY A 12 -4.86 9.86 -9.57
CA GLY A 12 -5.16 9.51 -8.17
C GLY A 12 -4.94 8.03 -7.87
N LEU A 13 -5.39 7.14 -8.76
CA LEU A 13 -5.14 5.69 -8.67
C LEU A 13 -3.64 5.36 -8.75
N GLY A 14 -2.89 6.05 -9.62
CA GLY A 14 -1.44 5.92 -9.73
C GLY A 14 -0.73 6.28 -8.42
N PHE A 15 -1.07 7.43 -7.82
CA PHE A 15 -0.51 7.82 -6.52
C PHE A 15 -0.91 6.88 -5.40
N PHE A 16 -2.16 6.41 -5.39
CA PHE A 16 -2.62 5.41 -4.43
C PHE A 16 -1.77 4.13 -4.47
N ALA A 17 -1.53 3.59 -5.68
CA ALA A 17 -0.70 2.41 -5.86
C ALA A 17 0.78 2.68 -5.49
N LEU A 18 1.32 3.83 -5.90
CA LEU A 18 2.70 4.22 -5.65
C LEU A 18 3.00 4.31 -4.15
N PHE A 19 2.16 5.00 -3.38
CA PHE A 19 2.35 5.13 -1.94
C PHE A 19 2.13 3.80 -1.20
N GLY A 20 1.20 2.95 -1.66
CA GLY A 20 1.05 1.60 -1.12
C GLY A 20 2.26 0.70 -1.37
N GLY A 21 2.84 0.76 -2.56
CA GLY A 21 4.09 0.08 -2.88
C GLY A 21 5.28 0.59 -2.06
N ALA A 22 5.40 1.92 -1.93
CA ALA A 22 6.42 2.54 -1.10
C ALA A 22 6.32 2.12 0.37
N TYR A 23 5.09 2.10 0.93
CA TYR A 23 4.84 1.57 2.28
C TYR A 23 5.36 0.13 2.43
N GLY A 24 5.00 -0.76 1.50
CA GLY A 24 5.42 -2.17 1.58
C GLY A 24 6.94 -2.35 1.54
N LEU A 25 7.62 -1.65 0.62
CA LEU A 25 9.07 -1.70 0.51
C LEU A 25 9.78 -1.13 1.75
N LEU A 26 9.35 0.04 2.22
CA LEU A 26 9.93 0.70 3.39
C LEU A 26 9.66 -0.09 4.67
N TYR A 27 8.47 -0.69 4.80
CA TYR A 27 8.13 -1.56 5.92
C TYR A 27 9.08 -2.77 5.96
N ALA A 28 9.21 -3.49 4.84
CA ALA A 28 10.11 -4.63 4.75
C ALA A 28 11.57 -4.23 5.03
N ALA A 29 12.04 -3.12 4.44
CA ALA A 29 13.39 -2.62 4.68
C ALA A 29 13.62 -2.23 6.15
N SER A 30 12.63 -1.62 6.81
CA SER A 30 12.72 -1.26 8.23
C SER A 30 12.85 -2.48 9.13
N GLU A 31 12.08 -3.53 8.86
CA GLU A 31 12.08 -4.78 9.61
C GLU A 31 13.34 -5.61 9.39
N LEU A 32 13.91 -5.59 8.18
CA LEU A 32 15.13 -6.33 7.85
C LEU A 32 16.40 -5.61 8.33
N ARG A 33 16.40 -4.28 8.35
CA ARG A 33 17.56 -3.47 8.78
C ARG A 33 17.51 -3.06 10.25
N GLY A 34 16.36 -3.21 10.93
CA GLY A 34 16.15 -2.71 12.28
C GLY A 34 16.15 -1.18 12.38
N GLU A 35 16.00 -0.48 11.25
CA GLU A 35 16.11 0.99 11.18
C GLU A 35 14.76 1.68 11.40
N ARG A 36 14.61 2.37 12.55
CA ARG A 36 13.39 3.10 12.90
C ARG A 36 13.00 4.19 11.89
N ARG A 37 13.98 4.83 11.24
CA ARG A 37 13.74 5.87 10.22
C ARG A 37 12.93 5.34 9.04
N LEU A 38 13.26 4.14 8.55
CA LEU A 38 12.52 3.50 7.46
C LEU A 38 11.09 3.15 7.90
N GLY A 39 10.90 2.77 9.16
CA GLY A 39 9.57 2.54 9.73
C GLY A 39 8.71 3.81 9.73
N TYR A 40 9.27 4.96 10.12
CA TYR A 40 8.55 6.23 10.04
C TYR A 40 8.20 6.62 8.60
N LEU A 41 9.12 6.43 7.65
CA LEU A 41 8.85 6.68 6.23
C LEU A 41 7.79 5.74 5.65
N ALA A 42 7.77 4.48 6.10
CA ALA A 42 6.73 3.53 5.73
C ALA A 42 5.36 4.05 6.20
N ILE A 43 5.21 4.39 7.48
CA ILE A 43 3.96 4.92 8.02
C ILE A 43 3.56 6.24 7.35
N ALA A 44 4.52 7.12 7.06
CA ALA A 44 4.25 8.35 6.31
C ALA A 44 3.72 8.06 4.89
N SER A 45 4.27 7.04 4.22
CA SER A 45 3.79 6.61 2.90
C SER A 45 2.37 6.04 2.98
N TYR A 46 2.07 5.24 4.00
CA TYR A 46 0.70 4.72 4.21
C TYR A 46 -0.30 5.84 4.54
N ALA A 47 0.11 6.84 5.33
CA ALA A 47 -0.71 8.02 5.60
C ALA A 47 -0.99 8.82 4.32
N ALA A 48 0.02 9.04 3.48
CA ALA A 48 -0.13 9.69 2.18
C ALA A 48 -1.06 8.89 1.25
N GLN A 49 -0.92 7.56 1.19
CA GLN A 49 -1.83 6.68 0.46
C GLN A 49 -3.27 6.85 0.95
N SER A 50 -3.48 6.91 2.26
CA SER A 50 -4.81 7.05 2.88
C SER A 50 -5.43 8.40 2.54
N ALA A 51 -4.64 9.48 2.52
CA ALA A 51 -5.11 10.80 2.10
C ALA A 51 -5.53 10.80 0.61
N VAL A 52 -4.73 10.18 -0.27
CA VAL A 52 -5.09 10.02 -1.69
C VAL A 52 -6.35 9.17 -1.85
N LEU A 53 -6.48 8.08 -1.10
CA LEU A 53 -7.68 7.23 -1.11
C LEU A 53 -8.93 8.03 -0.73
N LEU A 54 -8.87 8.83 0.34
CA LEU A 54 -9.98 9.69 0.75
C LEU A 54 -10.33 10.70 -0.34
N ALA A 55 -9.34 11.34 -0.96
CA ALA A 55 -9.56 12.27 -2.07
C ALA A 55 -10.23 11.57 -3.27
N VAL A 56 -9.76 10.39 -3.66
CA VAL A 56 -10.35 9.61 -4.75
C VAL A 56 -11.77 9.18 -4.40
N VAL A 57 -12.02 8.63 -3.22
CA VAL A 57 -13.37 8.17 -2.83
C VAL A 57 -14.38 9.31 -2.80
N THR A 58 -13.96 10.51 -2.35
CA THR A 58 -14.87 11.67 -2.20
C THR A 58 -15.05 12.47 -3.50
N LEU A 59 -13.99 12.63 -4.31
CA LEU A 59 -13.99 13.55 -5.44
C LEU A 59 -14.09 12.86 -6.82
N SER A 60 -13.76 11.57 -6.92
CA SER A 60 -13.81 10.86 -8.21
C SER A 60 -15.22 10.55 -8.67
N ALA A 61 -15.36 10.41 -9.99
CA ALA A 61 -16.56 9.92 -10.65
C ALA A 61 -16.65 8.38 -10.68
N LEU A 62 -15.80 7.69 -9.92
CA LEU A 62 -15.79 6.22 -9.84
C LEU A 62 -17.14 5.69 -9.35
N GLY A 63 -17.57 4.57 -9.95
CA GLY A 63 -18.75 3.85 -9.50
C GLY A 63 -18.61 3.35 -8.05
N PRO A 64 -19.72 3.15 -7.31
CA PRO A 64 -19.67 2.73 -5.90
C PRO A 64 -18.85 1.46 -5.65
N ILE A 65 -18.96 0.47 -6.54
CA ILE A 65 -18.22 -0.81 -6.45
C ILE A 65 -16.71 -0.56 -6.45
N TRP A 66 -16.22 0.35 -7.30
CA TRP A 66 -14.80 0.70 -7.37
C TRP A 66 -14.32 1.43 -6.13
N LYS A 67 -15.16 2.29 -5.53
CA LYS A 67 -14.84 2.96 -4.26
C LYS A 67 -14.71 1.95 -3.13
N VAL A 68 -15.63 0.99 -3.03
CA VAL A 68 -15.56 -0.11 -2.04
C VAL A 68 -14.30 -0.95 -2.25
N PHE A 69 -13.98 -1.29 -3.50
CA PHE A 69 -12.77 -2.02 -3.84
C PHE A 69 -11.50 -1.28 -3.41
N LEU A 70 -11.42 0.04 -3.64
CA LEU A 70 -10.29 0.86 -3.22
C LEU A 70 -10.15 0.95 -1.71
N ILE A 71 -11.25 1.10 -0.98
CA ILE A 71 -11.25 1.10 0.48
C ILE A 71 -10.74 -0.25 1.00
N GLY A 72 -11.26 -1.36 0.47
CA GLY A 72 -10.80 -2.71 0.80
C GLY A 72 -9.31 -2.89 0.50
N SER A 73 -8.84 -2.40 -0.64
CA SER A 73 -7.44 -2.43 -1.03
C SER A 73 -6.55 -1.60 -0.09
N GLY A 74 -6.99 -0.41 0.33
CA GLY A 74 -6.26 0.43 1.29
C GLY A 74 -6.10 -0.24 2.66
N ILE A 75 -7.13 -0.94 3.12
CA ILE A 75 -7.08 -1.76 4.33
C ILE A 75 -6.12 -2.94 4.13
N ALA A 76 -6.25 -3.67 3.02
CA ALA A 76 -5.39 -4.80 2.72
C ALA A 76 -3.91 -4.40 2.64
N TYR A 77 -3.60 -3.26 2.02
CA TYR A 77 -2.24 -2.73 1.92
C TYR A 77 -1.57 -2.52 3.28
N TYR A 78 -2.31 -2.20 4.34
CA TYR A 78 -1.76 -2.11 5.68
C TYR A 78 -1.20 -3.44 6.19
N PHE A 79 -1.93 -4.53 5.93
CA PHE A 79 -1.63 -5.87 6.43
C PHE A 79 -0.67 -6.67 5.54
N ILE A 80 -0.76 -6.51 4.21
CA ILE A 80 0.01 -7.30 3.24
C ILE A 80 1.50 -7.31 3.56
N PRO A 81 2.20 -6.18 3.78
CA PRO A 81 3.64 -6.20 4.05
C PRO A 81 4.01 -7.01 5.29
N ARG A 82 3.18 -6.94 6.34
CA ARG A 82 3.40 -7.67 7.61
C ARG A 82 3.24 -9.16 7.42
N VAL A 83 2.13 -9.56 6.80
CA VAL A 83 1.80 -10.97 6.56
C VAL A 83 2.81 -11.60 5.62
N THR A 84 3.09 -10.94 4.49
CA THR A 84 4.05 -11.40 3.48
C THR A 84 5.46 -11.52 4.07
N LEU A 85 5.93 -10.53 4.82
CA LEU A 85 7.27 -10.61 5.42
C LEU A 85 7.37 -11.73 6.46
N ARG A 86 6.35 -11.90 7.31
CA ARG A 86 6.31 -13.01 8.27
C ARG A 86 6.34 -14.36 7.56
N TYR A 87 5.55 -14.51 6.50
CA TYR A 87 5.53 -15.71 5.69
C TYR A 87 6.90 -16.00 5.07
N LEU A 88 7.55 -14.99 4.47
CA LEU A 88 8.88 -15.12 3.89
C LEU A 88 9.94 -15.52 4.93
N LYS A 89 9.92 -14.90 6.13
CA LYS A 89 10.82 -15.26 7.23
C LYS A 89 10.65 -16.73 7.65
N ASN A 90 9.40 -17.19 7.79
CA ASN A 90 9.11 -18.58 8.14
C ASN A 90 9.58 -19.56 7.05
N LEU A 91 9.41 -19.20 5.77
CA LEU A 91 9.76 -20.08 4.66
C LEU A 91 11.28 -20.28 4.56
N HIS A 92 12.07 -19.24 4.83
CA HIS A 92 13.53 -19.34 4.88
C HIS A 92 14.00 -20.14 6.10
N ALA A 93 13.41 -19.91 7.28
CA ALA A 93 13.76 -20.66 8.48
C ALA A 93 13.48 -22.17 8.36
N SER A 94 12.38 -22.55 7.69
CA SER A 94 12.06 -23.96 7.43
C SER A 94 12.98 -24.59 6.36
N GLY A 95 13.43 -23.80 5.38
CA GLY A 95 14.34 -24.26 4.32
C GLY A 95 15.76 -24.51 4.82
N GLU A 96 16.26 -23.71 5.76
CA GLU A 96 17.58 -23.89 6.38
C GLU A 96 17.70 -25.18 7.22
N ILE A 97 16.58 -25.77 7.66
CA ILE A 97 16.57 -27.03 8.44
C ILE A 97 16.81 -28.25 7.53
N HIS A 98 16.65 -28.11 6.21
CA HIS A 98 16.77 -29.21 5.23
C HIS A 98 18.00 -29.09 4.31
N SER A 99 18.91 -28.15 4.57
CA SER A 99 20.21 -28.02 3.89
C SER A 99 21.37 -28.38 4.82
#